data_AF-A0A7R9ZYY2-F1
#
_entry.id   AF-A0A7R9ZYY2-F1
#
_cell.length_a   1.000
_cell.length_b   1.000
_cell.length_c   1.000
_cell.angle_alpha   90.00
_cell.angle_beta   90.00
_cell.angle_gamma   90.00
#
_symmetry.space_group_name_H-M   'P 1'
#
loop_
_entity.id
_entity.type
_entity.pdbx_description
1 polymer ?
#
loop_
_entity_poly.entity_id
_entity_poly.type
_entity_poly.pdbx_seq_one_letter_code
_entity_poly.pdbx_strand_id
1 'polypeptide(L)'
;KLDMEYRSKDSFGETALAPACSKIECGAYSCPAPFELKVDGTCCGYCWAPDHVVAADRHTVVTHNATGFAVEQCEGAPSTCRGPGVNVVRCFKPSCRAGDTPHCAAGACCPMCTTR
;
A
#
# COMPACT_ATOMS: atom_id res chain seq x y z
N LYS A 1 -23.86 32.16 16.66
CA LYS A 1 -23.22 31.95 15.33
C LYS A 1 -22.83 30.50 15.09
N LEU A 2 -22.80 29.65 16.11
CA LEU A 2 -22.49 28.21 16.01
C LEU A 2 -23.70 27.36 15.56
N ASP A 3 -24.89 27.94 15.53
CA ASP A 3 -26.16 27.20 15.39
C ASP A 3 -26.52 26.84 13.94
N MET A 4 -25.88 27.51 12.96
CA MET A 4 -26.17 27.31 11.53
C MET A 4 -25.39 26.14 10.92
N GLU A 5 -24.22 25.78 11.47
CA GLU A 5 -23.30 24.81 10.87
C GLU A 5 -23.69 23.34 11.13
N TYR A 6 -24.47 23.09 12.18
CA TYR A 6 -24.95 21.75 12.57
C TYR A 6 -26.44 21.52 12.30
N ARG A 7 -27.06 22.41 11.52
CA ARG A 7 -28.50 22.33 11.21
C ARG A 7 -28.76 21.14 10.28
N SER A 8 -29.61 20.21 10.71
CA SER A 8 -29.94 18.99 9.94
C SER A 8 -31.06 19.18 8.90
N LYS A 9 -31.91 20.19 9.08
CA LYS A 9 -33.03 20.50 8.17
C LYS A 9 -33.11 22.00 7.91
N ASP A 10 -33.41 22.44 6.69
CA ASP A 10 -33.62 23.85 6.36
C ASP A 10 -34.98 24.38 6.89
N SER A 11 -35.38 25.60 6.51
CA SER A 11 -36.65 26.18 6.98
C SER A 11 -37.88 25.64 6.23
N PHE A 12 -37.66 24.82 5.20
CA PHE A 12 -38.68 24.21 4.36
C PHE A 12 -38.81 22.70 4.62
N GLY A 13 -37.95 22.13 5.47
CA GLY A 13 -37.98 20.72 5.89
C GLY A 13 -37.03 19.82 5.11
N GLU A 14 -36.31 20.36 4.13
CA GLU A 14 -35.31 19.65 3.33
C GLU A 14 -34.00 19.48 4.12
N THR A 15 -33.14 18.54 3.70
CA THR A 15 -31.84 18.35 4.38
C THR A 15 -30.95 19.59 4.21
N ALA A 16 -30.50 20.16 5.33
CA ALA A 16 -29.51 21.24 5.32
C ALA A 16 -28.06 20.71 5.28
N LEU A 17 -27.90 19.38 5.30
CA LEU A 17 -26.60 18.73 5.19
C LEU A 17 -26.11 18.78 3.75
N ALA A 18 -24.91 19.32 3.56
CA ALA A 18 -24.23 19.24 2.27
C ALA A 18 -23.99 17.76 1.89
N PRO A 19 -24.04 17.41 0.60
CA PRO A 19 -23.70 16.06 0.15
C PRO A 19 -22.31 15.64 0.66
N ALA A 20 -22.15 14.36 1.03
CA ALA A 20 -20.96 13.87 1.73
C ALA A 20 -19.63 14.22 1.03
N CYS A 21 -19.64 14.33 -0.30
CA CYS A 21 -18.45 14.59 -1.12
C CYS A 21 -18.32 16.05 -1.61
N SER A 22 -19.23 16.95 -1.19
CA SER A 22 -19.34 18.32 -1.72
C SER A 22 -18.14 19.24 -1.46
N LYS A 23 -17.27 18.89 -0.51
CA LYS A 23 -16.06 19.65 -0.13
C LYS A 23 -14.77 18.90 -0.43
N ILE A 24 -14.82 17.81 -1.18
CA ILE A 24 -13.65 16.98 -1.48
C ILE A 24 -13.12 17.34 -2.87
N GLU A 25 -11.84 17.71 -2.92
CA GLU A 25 -11.10 17.83 -4.18
C GLU A 25 -10.29 16.55 -4.40
N CYS A 26 -10.50 15.91 -5.54
CA CYS A 26 -9.81 14.68 -5.91
C CYS A 26 -8.55 14.97 -6.74
N GLY A 27 -7.53 14.11 -6.60
CA GLY A 27 -6.31 14.21 -7.39
C GLY A 27 -6.52 13.85 -8.86
N ALA A 28 -5.50 14.10 -9.70
CA ALA A 28 -5.53 13.64 -11.08
C ALA A 28 -5.48 12.10 -11.15
N TYR A 29 -6.37 11.50 -11.95
CA TYR A 29 -6.43 10.05 -12.15
C TYR A 29 -5.87 9.66 -13.51
N SER A 30 -4.98 8.66 -13.51
CA SER A 30 -4.54 7.95 -14.71
C SER A 30 -4.60 6.46 -14.41
N CYS A 31 -5.66 5.80 -14.86
CA CYS A 31 -5.79 4.35 -14.72
C CYS A 31 -5.04 3.67 -15.88
N PRO A 32 -3.94 2.95 -15.61
CA PRO A 32 -3.27 2.17 -16.65
C PRO A 32 -4.20 1.05 -17.13
N ALA A 33 -4.11 0.66 -18.40
CA ALA A 33 -4.82 -0.52 -18.88
C ALA A 33 -4.41 -1.76 -18.05
N PRO A 34 -5.35 -2.64 -17.65
CA PRO A 34 -6.75 -2.75 -18.11
C PRO A 34 -7.78 -2.07 -17.18
N PHE A 35 -7.36 -1.14 -16.33
CA PHE A 35 -8.25 -0.53 -15.34
C PHE A 35 -9.03 0.66 -15.91
N GLU A 36 -10.31 0.72 -15.57
CA GLU A 36 -11.24 1.80 -15.89
C GLU A 36 -11.52 2.65 -14.65
N LEU A 37 -11.72 3.95 -14.82
CA LEU A 37 -12.08 4.85 -13.71
C LEU A 37 -13.56 4.69 -13.36
N LYS A 38 -13.85 4.26 -12.13
CA LYS A 38 -15.19 4.20 -11.55
C LYS A 38 -15.36 5.24 -10.44
N VAL A 39 -16.59 5.72 -10.27
CA VAL A 39 -16.97 6.74 -9.25
C VAL A 39 -18.30 6.36 -8.58
N ASP A 40 -18.58 5.07 -8.45
CA ASP A 40 -19.81 4.55 -7.84
C ASP A 40 -19.74 4.63 -6.31
N GLY A 41 -20.46 5.59 -5.73
CA GLY A 41 -20.61 5.74 -4.27
C GLY A 41 -19.35 6.20 -3.53
N THR A 42 -18.29 6.55 -4.26
CA THR A 42 -17.03 7.05 -3.72
C THR A 42 -16.91 8.54 -3.99
N CYS A 43 -16.36 9.29 -3.04
CA CYS A 43 -16.14 10.73 -3.25
C CYS A 43 -15.08 11.02 -4.32
N CYS A 44 -14.18 10.06 -4.53
CA CYS A 44 -13.11 10.13 -5.51
C CYS A 44 -13.08 8.84 -6.31
N GLY A 45 -12.73 8.96 -7.59
CA GLY A 45 -12.70 7.81 -8.48
C GLY A 45 -11.61 6.80 -8.12
N TYR A 46 -11.83 5.55 -8.50
CA TYR A 46 -10.89 4.46 -8.33
C TYR A 46 -10.73 3.67 -9.63
N CYS A 47 -9.55 3.10 -9.84
CA CYS A 47 -9.26 2.27 -10.99
C CYS A 47 -9.75 0.85 -10.74
N TRP A 48 -10.61 0.33 -11.61
CA TRP A 48 -11.27 -0.96 -11.47
C TRP A 48 -11.11 -1.80 -12.74
N ALA A 49 -10.93 -3.10 -12.58
CA ALA A 49 -11.00 -4.07 -13.67
C ALA A 49 -11.77 -5.31 -13.18
N PRO A 50 -12.42 -6.08 -14.08
CA PRO A 50 -13.02 -7.35 -13.71
C PRO A 50 -11.98 -8.37 -13.23
N ASP A 51 -12.35 -9.22 -12.26
CA ASP A 51 -11.47 -10.26 -11.70
C ASP A 51 -10.92 -11.25 -12.74
N HIS A 52 -11.64 -11.47 -13.85
CA HIS A 52 -11.17 -12.34 -14.94
C HIS A 52 -10.14 -11.66 -15.85
N VAL A 53 -10.03 -10.33 -15.81
CA VAL A 53 -9.04 -9.54 -16.54
C VAL A 53 -7.81 -9.30 -15.66
N VAL A 54 -8.02 -9.00 -14.38
CA VAL A 54 -6.96 -8.90 -13.37
C VAL A 54 -7.27 -9.92 -12.28
N ALA A 55 -6.61 -11.07 -12.35
CA ALA A 55 -6.81 -12.14 -11.38
C ALA A 55 -6.53 -11.64 -9.96
N ALA A 56 -7.56 -11.62 -9.12
CA ALA A 56 -7.44 -11.39 -7.68
C ALA A 56 -6.93 -12.67 -6.96
N ASP A 57 -5.91 -13.32 -7.51
CA ASP A 57 -5.39 -14.58 -6.98
C ASP A 57 -4.56 -14.34 -5.73
N ARG A 58 -5.27 -14.21 -4.60
CA ARG A 58 -4.74 -14.16 -3.24
C ARG A 58 -4.08 -15.47 -2.77
N HIS A 59 -4.07 -16.51 -3.59
CA HIS A 59 -3.48 -17.83 -3.29
C HIS A 59 -2.21 -18.11 -4.10
N THR A 60 -1.88 -17.27 -5.08
CA THR A 60 -0.55 -17.30 -5.69
C THR A 60 0.47 -16.69 -4.73
N VAL A 61 1.32 -17.55 -4.17
CA VAL A 61 2.52 -17.08 -3.48
C VAL A 61 3.38 -16.38 -4.53
N VAL A 62 3.57 -15.06 -4.38
CA VAL A 62 4.47 -14.27 -5.22
C VAL A 62 5.79 -15.02 -5.33
N THR A 63 6.21 -15.30 -6.57
CA THR A 63 7.47 -16.00 -6.85
C THR A 63 8.60 -15.28 -6.14
N HIS A 64 9.57 -16.06 -5.64
CA HIS A 64 10.73 -15.45 -5.02
C HIS A 64 11.37 -14.46 -5.99
N ASN A 65 11.60 -13.23 -5.53
CA ASN A 65 12.14 -12.14 -6.34
C ASN A 65 11.28 -11.63 -7.52
N ALA A 66 9.94 -11.81 -7.51
CA ALA A 66 9.07 -11.30 -8.58
C ALA A 66 9.23 -9.79 -8.87
N THR A 67 9.61 -9.02 -7.84
CA THR A 67 9.80 -7.56 -7.92
C THR A 67 11.25 -7.14 -8.18
N GLY A 68 12.20 -8.09 -8.22
CA GLY A 68 13.63 -7.78 -8.33
C GLY A 68 14.28 -7.23 -7.04
N PHE A 69 13.53 -7.13 -5.94
CA PHE A 69 14.01 -6.58 -4.67
C PHE A 69 14.39 -7.62 -3.62
N ALA A 70 14.24 -8.92 -3.91
CA ALA A 70 14.67 -9.93 -2.96
C ALA A 70 16.20 -9.97 -2.91
N VAL A 71 16.75 -10.09 -1.71
CA VAL A 71 18.18 -10.23 -1.47
C VAL A 71 18.43 -11.47 -0.61
N GLU A 72 19.65 -11.98 -0.67
CA GLU A 72 20.06 -13.08 0.19
C GLU A 72 20.07 -12.67 1.66
N GLN A 73 19.92 -13.68 2.53
CA GLN A 73 20.09 -13.49 3.97
C GLN A 73 21.53 -13.09 4.29
N CYS A 74 21.70 -12.42 5.43
CA CYS A 74 23.02 -12.11 5.95
C CYS A 74 23.83 -13.39 6.20
N GLU A 75 25.12 -13.39 5.85
CA GLU A 75 26.00 -14.55 6.02
C GLU A 75 26.06 -15.03 7.49
N GLY A 76 26.07 -14.08 8.44
CA GLY A 76 26.03 -14.33 9.87
C GLY A 76 24.64 -14.57 10.46
N ALA A 77 23.62 -14.82 9.64
CA ALA A 77 22.26 -15.04 10.11
C ALA A 77 22.19 -16.28 11.03
N PRO A 78 21.59 -16.16 12.24
CA PRO A 78 21.47 -17.28 13.17
C PRO A 78 20.61 -18.41 12.58
N SER A 79 20.75 -19.61 13.15
CA SER A 79 19.97 -20.78 12.73
C SER A 79 18.46 -20.58 12.85
N THR A 80 18.00 -19.64 13.69
CA THR A 80 16.60 -19.23 13.80
C THR A 80 16.04 -18.58 12.54
N CYS A 81 16.90 -18.02 11.67
CA CYS A 81 16.51 -17.49 10.36
C CYS A 81 16.41 -18.60 9.29
N ARG A 82 16.87 -19.81 9.60
CA ARG A 82 16.85 -20.96 8.71
C ARG A 82 15.66 -21.84 9.05
N GLY A 83 15.09 -22.48 8.04
CA GLY A 83 14.01 -23.45 8.22
C GLY A 83 13.91 -24.39 7.03
N PRO A 84 12.96 -25.34 7.05
CA PRO A 84 12.71 -26.20 5.91
C PRO A 84 12.14 -25.37 4.74
N GLY A 85 12.77 -25.49 3.57
CA GLY A 85 12.36 -24.79 2.34
C GLY A 85 13.38 -23.77 1.85
N VAL A 86 13.15 -23.27 0.62
CA VAL A 86 13.94 -22.20 0.02
C VAL A 86 13.36 -20.83 0.43
N ASN A 87 14.21 -19.88 0.81
CA ASN A 87 13.82 -18.51 1.17
C ASN A 87 12.80 -18.40 2.33
N VAL A 88 13.04 -19.16 3.40
CA VAL A 88 12.19 -19.17 4.61
C VAL A 88 12.05 -17.79 5.22
N VAL A 89 13.18 -17.07 5.34
CA VAL A 89 13.19 -15.63 5.58
C VAL A 89 13.41 -14.95 4.24
N ARG A 90 12.42 -14.17 3.80
CA ARG A 90 12.53 -13.32 2.62
C ARG A 90 13.13 -11.98 3.01
N CYS A 91 14.37 -11.75 2.64
CA CYS A 91 15.01 -10.45 2.79
C CYS A 91 14.76 -9.59 1.55
N PHE A 92 14.62 -8.28 1.76
CA PHE A 92 14.42 -7.31 0.69
C PHE A 92 15.52 -6.25 0.75
N LYS A 93 15.87 -5.71 -0.42
CA LYS A 93 16.79 -4.57 -0.53
C LYS A 93 16.18 -3.38 0.23
N PRO A 94 16.83 -2.88 1.30
CA PRO A 94 16.28 -1.79 2.06
C PRO A 94 16.45 -0.47 1.30
N SER A 95 15.47 0.43 1.45
CA SER A 95 15.54 1.79 0.92
C SER A 95 16.20 2.69 1.96
N CYS A 96 17.49 2.96 1.77
CA CYS A 96 18.29 3.74 2.72
C CYS A 96 18.18 5.24 2.45
N ARG A 97 18.24 6.03 3.54
CA ARG A 97 18.37 7.49 3.43
C ARG A 97 19.71 7.83 2.77
N ALA A 98 19.83 9.04 2.21
CA ALA A 98 21.09 9.49 1.64
C ALA A 98 22.21 9.45 2.70
N GLY A 99 23.31 8.76 2.39
CA GLY A 99 24.44 8.53 3.30
C GLY A 99 24.38 7.21 4.08
N ASP A 100 23.21 6.58 4.20
CA ASP A 100 23.10 5.26 4.83
C ASP A 100 23.37 4.15 3.82
N THR A 101 23.91 3.02 4.29
CA THR A 101 24.12 1.83 3.45
C THR A 101 23.52 0.58 4.09
N PRO A 102 23.09 -0.41 3.28
CA PRO A 102 22.65 -1.70 3.80
C PRO A 102 23.79 -2.40 4.55
N HIS A 103 23.50 -2.87 5.76
CA HIS A 103 24.46 -3.59 6.60
C HIS A 103 23.81 -4.74 7.36
N CYS A 104 24.57 -5.84 7.48
CA CYS A 104 24.20 -7.02 8.26
C CYS A 104 24.75 -6.89 9.68
N ALA A 105 23.91 -6.50 10.62
CA ALA A 105 24.25 -6.50 12.04
C ALA A 105 24.40 -7.93 12.59
N ALA A 106 25.14 -8.10 13.67
CA ALA A 106 25.30 -9.40 14.33
C ALA A 106 23.93 -9.95 14.77
N GLY A 107 23.63 -11.20 14.39
CA GLY A 107 22.36 -11.84 14.70
C GLY A 107 21.18 -11.45 13.79
N ALA A 108 21.39 -10.58 12.79
CA ALA A 108 20.32 -10.20 11.86
C ALA A 108 20.13 -11.25 10.76
N CYS A 109 18.88 -11.54 10.40
CA CYS A 109 18.57 -12.35 9.23
C CYS A 109 18.77 -11.57 7.91
N CYS A 110 18.43 -10.28 7.91
CA CYS A 110 18.40 -9.43 6.73
C CYS A 110 19.18 -8.12 6.93
N PRO A 111 19.69 -7.51 5.85
CA PRO A 111 20.37 -6.24 5.95
C PRO A 111 19.41 -5.11 6.33
N MET A 112 19.87 -4.18 7.15
CA MET A 112 19.17 -2.95 7.51
C MET A 112 20.04 -1.75 7.16
N CYS A 113 19.42 -0.59 6.92
CA CYS A 113 20.17 0.63 6.71
C CYS A 113 20.86 1.04 7.99
N THR A 114 22.16 1.31 7.89
CA THR A 114 22.96 1.89 8.98
C THR A 114 23.72 3.08 8.44
N THR A 115 23.98 4.03 9.31
CA THR A 115 24.98 5.07 9.08
C THR A 115 26.33 4.39 8.89
N ARG A 116 27.00 4.68 7.77
CA ARG A 116 28.37 4.25 7.48
C ARG A 116 29.15 5.39 6.87
#